data_AF-A0A9C8NTT9-F1
#
_entry.id   AF-A0A9C8NTT9-F1
#
_cell.length_a   1.000
_cell.length_b   1.000
_cell.length_c   1.000
_cell.angle_alpha   90.00
_cell.angle_beta   90.00
_cell.angle_gamma   90.00
#
_symmetry.space_group_name_H-M   'P 1'
#
loop_
_entity.id
_entity.type
_entity.pdbx_description
1 polymer ?
#
loop_
_entity_poly.entity_id
_entity_poly.type
_entity_poly.pdbx_seq_one_letter_code
_entity_poly.pdbx_strand_id
1 'polypeptide(L)'
;MGNKLPTNGLASEREMPNEYPDRIELYDHVSNSGIVHLPGRRFPGITIQGDSMSSLLSETLYFMQKAREHADEDMYYGARNMAEVLRGHLLHYEEILEREGFEKPYTLDVAGLSLEEEFEDSC
;
A
#
# COMPACT_ATOMS: atom_id res chain seq x y z
N MET A 1 15.22 -50.00 28.78
CA MET A 1 15.06 -48.60 29.20
C MET A 1 16.27 -47.81 28.70
N GLY A 2 16.20 -46.73 27.93
CA GLY A 2 15.05 -45.94 27.52
C GLY A 2 15.35 -45.16 26.24
N ASN A 3 14.29 -44.87 25.49
CA ASN A 3 14.27 -43.98 24.35
C ASN A 3 14.82 -42.60 24.74
N LYS A 4 15.80 -42.10 23.99
CA LYS A 4 16.00 -40.65 23.89
C LYS A 4 15.05 -40.14 22.80
N LEU A 5 14.04 -39.39 23.24
CA LEU A 5 13.15 -38.61 22.39
C LEU A 5 13.99 -37.64 21.53
N PRO A 6 13.70 -37.48 20.23
CA PRO A 6 14.19 -36.32 19.51
C PRO A 6 13.52 -35.07 20.09
N THR A 7 14.33 -34.15 20.60
CA THR A 7 13.88 -32.84 21.07
C THR A 7 13.25 -32.10 19.89
N ASN A 8 12.00 -31.69 20.11
CA ASN A 8 11.16 -30.93 19.18
C ASN A 8 11.92 -29.82 18.48
N GLY A 9 11.68 -29.73 17.17
CA GLY A 9 12.16 -28.67 16.30
C GLY A 9 11.84 -27.31 16.91
N LEU A 10 12.90 -26.51 17.02
CA LEU A 10 12.86 -25.09 17.31
C LEU A 10 11.84 -24.43 16.39
N ALA A 11 10.96 -23.62 16.97
CA ALA A 11 10.18 -22.65 16.23
C ALA A 11 11.12 -21.90 15.29
N SER A 12 10.76 -21.80 14.01
CA SER A 12 11.55 -21.09 13.00
C SER A 12 11.85 -19.69 13.52
N GLU A 13 13.11 -19.44 13.87
CA GLU A 13 13.67 -18.09 13.89
C GLU A 13 13.44 -17.56 12.48
N ARG A 14 12.40 -16.73 12.29
CA ARG A 14 12.23 -16.06 11.00
C ARG A 14 13.47 -15.16 10.88
N GLU A 15 14.31 -15.44 9.90
CA GLU A 15 15.40 -14.53 9.54
C GLU A 15 14.79 -13.14 9.33
N MET A 16 15.29 -12.17 10.09
CA MET A 16 14.88 -10.77 9.94
C MET A 16 15.15 -10.36 8.48
N PRO A 17 14.24 -9.61 7.83
CA PRO A 17 14.44 -9.20 6.44
C PRO A 17 15.78 -8.52 6.25
N ASN A 18 16.43 -8.80 5.12
CA ASN A 18 17.60 -8.04 4.75
C ASN A 18 17.18 -6.59 4.50
N GLU A 19 17.66 -5.68 5.34
CA GLU A 19 17.33 -4.25 5.25
C GLU A 19 17.76 -3.64 3.90
N TYR A 20 18.74 -4.24 3.22
CA TYR A 20 19.18 -3.84 1.88
C TYR A 20 19.51 -5.07 1.03
N PRO A 21 18.53 -5.61 0.27
CA PRO A 21 18.76 -6.82 -0.48
C PRO A 21 19.74 -6.59 -1.65
N ASP A 22 20.60 -7.57 -1.92
CA ASP A 22 21.56 -7.52 -3.03
C ASP A 22 20.89 -7.77 -4.40
N ARG A 23 19.66 -8.29 -4.39
CA ARG A 23 18.85 -8.63 -5.56
C ARG A 23 17.43 -8.12 -5.37
N ILE A 24 16.66 -8.12 -6.45
CA ILE A 24 15.24 -7.79 -6.38
C ILE A 24 14.52 -8.91 -5.60
N GLU A 25 13.82 -8.55 -4.54
CA GLU A 25 12.92 -9.45 -3.81
C GLU A 25 11.46 -9.12 -4.13
N LEU A 26 10.64 -10.14 -4.37
CA LEU A 26 9.21 -10.02 -4.63
C LEU A 26 8.45 -10.58 -3.44
N TYR A 27 7.80 -9.72 -2.67
CA TYR A 27 7.02 -10.13 -1.49
C TYR A 27 5.56 -10.42 -1.83
N ASP A 28 5.01 -9.74 -2.83
CA ASP A 28 3.64 -10.01 -3.32
C ASP A 28 3.52 -9.71 -4.82
N HIS A 29 2.63 -10.45 -5.50
CA HIS A 29 2.42 -10.44 -6.95
C HIS A 29 0.95 -10.22 -7.35
N VAL A 30 0.08 -9.80 -6.42
CA VAL A 30 -1.32 -9.48 -6.72
C VAL A 30 -1.40 -8.46 -7.87
N SER A 31 -2.31 -8.69 -8.83
CA SER A 31 -2.39 -8.03 -10.15
C SER A 31 -2.28 -6.50 -10.17
N ASN A 32 -2.56 -5.80 -9.07
CA ASN A 32 -2.61 -4.34 -9.04
C ASN A 32 -1.65 -3.71 -8.01
N SER A 33 -0.84 -4.49 -7.30
CA SER A 33 0.12 -4.00 -6.30
C SER A 33 1.18 -5.05 -6.03
N GLY A 34 2.09 -5.25 -6.98
CA GLY A 34 3.30 -6.00 -6.67
C GLY A 34 4.03 -5.26 -5.54
N ILE A 35 4.64 -5.98 -4.61
CA ILE A 35 5.51 -5.37 -3.61
C ILE A 35 6.91 -5.90 -3.81
N VAL A 36 7.82 -4.99 -4.12
CA VAL A 36 9.15 -5.31 -4.60
C VAL A 36 10.18 -4.56 -3.78
N HIS A 37 11.18 -5.29 -3.27
CA HIS A 37 12.35 -4.70 -2.65
C HIS A 37 13.46 -4.55 -3.68
N LEU A 38 13.74 -3.32 -4.08
CA LEU A 38 14.85 -3.04 -4.99
C LEU A 38 16.16 -2.93 -4.21
N PRO A 39 17.29 -3.36 -4.79
CA PRO A 39 18.60 -3.18 -4.16
C PRO A 39 18.91 -1.73 -3.79
N GLY A 40 19.54 -1.54 -2.64
CA GLY A 40 19.93 -0.21 -2.13
C GLY A 40 18.76 0.64 -1.63
N ARG A 41 17.55 0.08 -1.53
CA ARG A 41 16.43 0.68 -0.80
C ARG A 41 16.28 -0.03 0.55
N ARG A 42 15.87 0.76 1.55
CA ARG A 42 15.61 0.29 2.91
C ARG A 42 14.23 -0.37 3.04
N PHE A 43 13.29 0.12 2.23
CA PHE A 43 11.89 -0.27 2.30
C PHE A 43 11.45 -0.85 0.95
N PRO A 44 10.58 -1.86 0.97
CA PRO A 44 9.90 -2.34 -0.23
C PRO A 44 9.04 -1.22 -0.84
N GLY A 45 8.88 -1.24 -2.16
CA GLY A 45 8.00 -0.32 -2.88
C GLY A 45 6.80 -1.04 -3.49
N ILE A 46 5.72 -0.29 -3.74
CA ILE A 46 4.56 -0.77 -4.50
C ILE A 46 4.87 -0.63 -6.00
N THR A 47 4.78 -1.72 -6.74
CA THR A 47 4.79 -1.74 -8.20
C THR A 47 3.36 -1.58 -8.71
N ILE A 48 3.14 -0.52 -9.48
CA ILE A 48 1.88 -0.23 -10.17
C ILE A 48 2.09 -0.46 -11.67
N GLN A 49 1.18 -1.19 -12.32
CA GLN A 49 1.22 -1.40 -13.77
C GLN A 49 1.03 -0.07 -14.52
N GLY A 50 1.73 0.12 -15.64
CA GLY A 50 1.77 1.42 -16.34
C GLY A 50 0.42 1.90 -16.88
N ASP A 51 -0.45 0.98 -17.29
CA ASP A 51 -1.84 1.26 -17.68
C ASP A 51 -2.71 1.65 -16.48
N SER A 52 -2.60 0.96 -15.34
CA SER A 52 -3.29 1.35 -14.10
C SER A 52 -2.84 2.74 -13.63
N MET A 53 -1.55 3.03 -13.68
CA MET A 53 -1.01 4.38 -13.39
C MET A 53 -1.52 5.43 -14.39
N SER A 54 -1.65 5.07 -15.67
CA SER A 54 -2.20 5.95 -16.70
C SER A 54 -3.68 6.27 -16.49
N SER A 55 -4.48 5.29 -16.08
CA SER A 55 -5.89 5.48 -15.73
C SER A 55 -6.05 6.37 -14.50
N LEU A 56 -5.28 6.09 -13.43
CA LEU A 56 -5.24 6.93 -12.23
C LEU A 56 -4.91 8.38 -12.59
N LEU A 57 -3.84 8.62 -13.37
CA LEU A 57 -3.46 9.97 -13.79
C LEU A 57 -4.56 10.66 -14.61
N SER A 58 -5.23 9.93 -15.52
CA SER A 58 -6.30 10.47 -16.36
C SER A 58 -7.51 10.90 -15.51
N GLU A 59 -7.88 10.09 -14.52
CA GLU A 59 -8.94 10.40 -13.56
C GLU A 59 -8.57 11.61 -12.68
N THR A 60 -7.34 11.69 -12.16
CA THR A 60 -6.87 12.87 -11.40
C THR A 60 -6.99 14.14 -12.23
N LEU A 61 -6.53 14.11 -13.49
CA LEU A 61 -6.54 15.27 -14.38
C LEU A 61 -7.98 15.69 -14.71
N TYR A 62 -8.88 14.73 -14.94
CA TYR A 62 -10.29 14.99 -15.14
C TYR A 62 -10.91 15.69 -13.92
N PHE A 63 -10.65 15.18 -12.71
CA PHE A 63 -11.13 15.83 -11.49
C PHE A 63 -10.54 17.22 -11.35
N MET A 64 -9.22 17.40 -11.40
CA MET A 64 -8.57 18.71 -11.28
C MET A 64 -9.14 19.76 -12.23
N GLN A 65 -9.51 19.37 -13.46
CA GLN A 65 -10.17 20.24 -14.42
C GLN A 65 -11.59 20.63 -13.95
N LYS A 66 -12.37 19.69 -13.43
CA LYS A 66 -13.76 19.91 -13.06
C LYS A 66 -14.00 20.79 -11.82
N ALA A 67 -13.24 20.71 -10.72
CA ALA A 67 -13.51 21.63 -9.59
C ALA A 67 -13.10 23.05 -9.90
N ARG A 68 -12.11 23.25 -10.77
CA ARG A 68 -11.77 24.60 -11.21
C ARG A 68 -12.90 25.25 -11.99
N GLU A 69 -13.66 24.47 -12.75
CA GLU A 69 -14.73 24.97 -13.60
C GLU A 69 -16.03 25.24 -12.83
N HIS A 70 -16.32 24.47 -11.76
CA HIS A 70 -17.70 24.38 -11.27
C HIS A 70 -17.92 24.47 -9.75
N ALA A 71 -16.90 24.54 -8.89
CA ALA A 71 -17.09 24.45 -7.42
C ALA A 71 -18.01 23.26 -7.05
N ASP A 72 -17.63 22.07 -7.53
CA ASP A 72 -18.54 21.01 -7.94
C ASP A 72 -18.47 19.76 -7.04
N GLU A 73 -19.63 19.34 -6.56
CA GLU A 73 -19.84 18.14 -5.75
C GLU A 73 -19.39 16.85 -6.48
N ASP A 74 -19.61 16.74 -7.80
CA ASP A 74 -19.18 15.56 -8.56
C ASP A 74 -17.66 15.41 -8.58
N MET A 75 -16.94 16.53 -8.51
CA MET A 75 -15.48 16.53 -8.46
C MET A 75 -14.95 16.16 -7.07
N TYR A 76 -15.69 16.54 -6.02
CA TYR A 76 -15.42 16.09 -4.67
C TYR A 76 -15.52 14.55 -4.56
N TYR A 77 -16.62 13.95 -5.04
CA TYR A 77 -16.76 12.48 -5.06
C TYR A 77 -15.71 11.80 -5.95
N GLY A 78 -15.28 12.47 -7.01
CA GLY A 78 -14.18 12.05 -7.84
C GLY A 78 -12.83 11.93 -7.15
N ALA A 79 -12.42 13.02 -6.48
CA ALA A 79 -11.21 13.04 -5.67
C ALA A 79 -11.28 12.02 -4.52
N ARG A 80 -12.48 11.84 -3.93
CA ARG A 80 -12.74 10.81 -2.92
C ARG A 80 -12.53 9.40 -3.47
N ASN A 81 -13.10 9.06 -4.63
CA ASN A 81 -12.90 7.74 -5.24
C ASN A 81 -11.42 7.44 -5.47
N MET A 82 -10.65 8.44 -5.92
CA MET A 82 -9.21 8.30 -6.08
C MET A 82 -8.48 8.10 -4.74
N ALA A 83 -8.88 8.84 -3.69
CA ALA A 83 -8.35 8.66 -2.35
C ALA A 83 -8.66 7.26 -1.79
N GLU A 84 -9.85 6.71 -2.06
CA GLU A 84 -10.23 5.34 -1.66
C GLU A 84 -9.35 4.28 -2.34
N VAL A 85 -9.07 4.44 -3.63
CA VAL A 85 -8.17 3.53 -4.38
C VAL A 85 -6.74 3.58 -3.80
N LEU A 86 -6.19 4.77 -3.58
CA LEU A 86 -4.86 4.94 -3.00
C LEU A 86 -4.77 4.40 -1.56
N ARG A 87 -5.82 4.59 -0.76
CA ARG A 87 -5.93 4.02 0.58
C ARG A 87 -5.90 2.49 0.53
N GLY A 88 -6.63 1.87 -0.40
CA GLY A 88 -6.61 0.42 -0.59
C GLY A 88 -5.21 -0.13 -0.89
N HIS A 89 -4.46 0.55 -1.75
CA HIS A 89 -3.07 0.19 -2.06
C HIS A 89 -2.15 0.30 -0.84
N LEU A 90 -2.28 1.36 -0.04
CA LEU A 90 -1.47 1.54 1.17
C LEU A 90 -1.82 0.54 2.27
N LEU A 91 -3.10 0.20 2.46
CA LEU A 91 -3.50 -0.83 3.44
C LEU A 91 -2.88 -2.19 3.10
N HIS A 92 -2.91 -2.58 1.82
CA HIS A 92 -2.28 -3.82 1.39
C HIS A 92 -0.76 -3.77 1.58
N TYR A 93 -0.11 -2.63 1.29
CA TYR A 93 1.31 -2.46 1.54
C TYR A 93 1.67 -2.63 3.02
N GLU A 94 0.88 -2.05 3.93
CA GLU A 94 1.10 -2.17 5.38
C GLU A 94 0.96 -3.59 5.92
N GLU A 95 -0.02 -4.35 5.43
CA GLU A 95 -0.19 -5.77 5.76
C GLU A 95 1.07 -6.57 5.40
N ILE A 96 1.65 -6.28 4.24
CA ILE A 96 2.84 -6.98 3.74
C ILE A 96 4.08 -6.55 4.53
N LEU A 97 4.24 -5.26 4.82
CA LEU A 97 5.32 -4.80 5.70
C LEU A 97 5.25 -5.50 7.07
N GLU A 98 4.07 -5.57 7.70
CA GLU A 98 3.89 -6.24 8.99
C GLU A 98 4.21 -7.74 8.89
N ARG A 99 3.72 -8.41 7.85
CA ARG A 99 3.98 -9.84 7.61
C ARG A 99 5.46 -10.16 7.48
N GLU A 100 6.18 -9.32 6.75
CA GLU A 100 7.62 -9.46 6.53
C GLU A 100 8.44 -8.90 7.72
N GLY A 101 7.86 -8.12 8.63
CA GLY A 101 8.53 -7.61 9.82
C GLY A 101 9.18 -6.23 9.67
N PHE A 102 8.72 -5.43 8.71
CA PHE A 102 9.10 -4.03 8.55
C PHE A 102 8.17 -3.10 9.34
N GLU A 103 8.75 -2.04 9.89
CA GLU A 103 7.99 -0.88 10.34
C GLU A 103 7.58 0.00 9.15
N LYS A 104 6.46 0.72 9.29
CA LYS A 104 5.97 1.63 8.25
C LYS A 104 6.94 2.81 8.06
N PRO A 105 7.25 3.22 6.81
CA PRO A 105 8.20 4.30 6.54
C PRO A 105 7.59 5.71 6.66
N TYR A 106 6.40 5.84 7.25
CA TYR A 106 5.64 7.08 7.38
C TYR A 106 4.76 7.04 8.63
N THR A 107 4.23 8.19 9.04
CA THR A 107 3.43 8.35 10.28
C THR A 107 1.92 8.43 10.04
N LEU A 108 1.47 8.25 8.80
CA LEU A 108 0.05 8.29 8.42
C LEU A 108 -0.69 7.06 8.97
N ASP A 109 -1.83 7.27 9.65
CA ASP A 109 -2.74 6.19 10.06
C ASP A 109 -3.75 5.89 8.96
N VAL A 110 -3.36 5.05 8.00
CA VAL A 110 -4.16 4.73 6.82
C VAL A 110 -5.46 4.00 7.18
N ALA A 111 -5.44 3.17 8.24
CA ALA A 111 -6.62 2.44 8.71
C ALA A 111 -7.66 3.39 9.31
N GLY A 112 -7.22 4.38 10.09
CA GLY A 112 -8.06 5.40 10.72
C GLY A 112 -8.50 6.57 9.83
N LEU A 113 -8.01 6.67 8.59
CA LEU A 113 -8.46 7.71 7.65
C LEU A 113 -9.96 7.54 7.32
N SER A 114 -10.77 8.48 7.83
CA SER A 114 -12.14 8.67 7.35
C SER A 114 -12.11 9.52 6.08
N LEU A 115 -12.74 9.03 5.01
CA LEU A 115 -13.00 9.78 3.78
C LEU A 115 -14.49 10.17 3.67
N GLU A 116 -15.24 9.98 4.76
CA GLU A 116 -16.63 10.42 4.90
C GLU A 116 -16.65 11.87 5.39
N GLU A 117 -16.46 12.81 4.48
CA GLU A 117 -16.98 14.16 4.66
C GLU A 117 -18.22 14.27 3.74
N GLU A 118 -19.38 14.61 4.30
CA GLU A 118 -20.51 15.04 3.48
C GLU A 118 -20.11 16.35 2.80
N PHE A 119 -20.36 16.48 1.49
CA PHE A 119 -20.15 17.74 0.81
C PHE A 119 -21.11 18.77 1.43
N GLU A 120 -20.61 19.63 2.32
CA GLU A 120 -21.41 20.71 2.89
C GLU A 120 -21.61 21.78 1.83
N ASP A 121 -22.80 21.74 1.20
CA ASP A 121 -23.34 22.83 0.40
C ASP A 121 -23.40 24.10 1.28
N SER A 122 -22.36 24.92 1.19
CA SER A 122 -22.36 26.26 1.76
C SER A 122 -23.14 27.18 0.80
N CYS A 123 -24.46 27.04 0.82
CA CYS A 123 -25.39 28.04 0.27
C CYS A 123 -25.38 29.33 1.10
#